data_AF-A0A937QP77-F1
#
_entry.id   AF-A0A937QP77-F1
#
_cell.length_a   1.000
_cell.length_b   1.000
_cell.length_c   1.000
_cell.angle_alpha   90.00
_cell.angle_beta   90.00
_cell.angle_gamma   90.00
#
_symmetry.space_group_name_H-M   'P 1'
#
loop_
_entity.id
_entity.type
_entity.pdbx_description
1 polymer ?
#
loop_
_entity_poly.entity_id
_entity_poly.type
_entity_poly.pdbx_seq_one_letter_code
_entity_poly.pdbx_strand_id
1 'polypeptide(L)'
;MIERILFSITVLAAWIGQNVVVGKERPISDRMAGRDFPSVFQAWSPADNLKGEDPLAVTARHDLLWHGVGWYGLVWDKRPSGLGEALDPVSIEKGRKIRKALLELNPNIILIAEIRYRDASRRFLPENHKWWRRNKDAALTKGWSEGRFIQLDFDNAEYRQHVAKRAGAVVKSGVVDGVLLDWWRDDDSRLELVKLVRETIGDKHLIITNPNDRTTPRTAPYINGYFMECYRSKTPKDWQRIAATLKWAEVNLRQPRANCLESWFHNSRQDLNLMRATTALSLTSSNGYCLFSDPNPLPTGDHRHNWYPFWDSNLGKPTAPGVTIPDGTIRRQFANGTAVYNPMANKTVTIIFDQTRTSAATGKESKSHTLKSPDGDIYLKAKSK
;
A
#
# COMPACT_ATOMS: atom_id res chain seq x y z
N MET A 1 -26.69 19.94 79.91
CA MET A 1 -25.56 19.15 79.39
C MET A 1 -26.05 18.54 78.08
N ILE A 2 -25.82 19.26 76.98
CA ILE A 2 -26.31 18.98 75.62
C ILE A 2 -25.05 18.84 74.78
N GLU A 3 -24.75 17.64 74.29
CA GLU A 3 -23.65 17.45 73.35
C GLU A 3 -24.20 17.09 71.97
N ARG A 4 -23.86 17.96 71.01
CA ARG A 4 -24.12 17.84 69.58
C ARG A 4 -23.04 16.93 68.97
N ILE A 5 -23.44 15.88 68.26
CA ILE A 5 -22.53 15.11 67.39
C ILE A 5 -22.80 15.54 65.94
N LEU A 6 -21.81 16.15 65.30
CA LEU A 6 -21.76 16.43 63.87
C LEU A 6 -21.59 15.11 63.10
N PHE A 7 -22.45 14.88 62.11
CA PHE A 7 -22.26 13.86 61.08
C PHE A 7 -21.41 14.46 59.94
N SER A 8 -20.15 14.03 59.80
CA SER A 8 -19.36 14.28 58.60
C SER A 8 -19.64 13.17 57.58
N ILE A 9 -20.26 13.54 56.45
CA ILE A 9 -20.41 12.67 55.29
C ILE A 9 -19.12 12.77 54.47
N THR A 10 -18.30 11.72 54.50
CA THR A 10 -17.15 11.57 53.60
C THR A 10 -17.61 10.81 52.35
N VAL A 11 -17.76 11.50 51.23
CA VAL A 11 -18.01 10.88 49.92
C VAL A 11 -16.66 10.39 49.38
N LEU A 12 -16.38 9.09 49.49
CA LEU A 12 -15.31 8.45 48.71
C LEU A 12 -15.80 8.27 47.27
N ALA A 13 -15.33 9.12 46.35
CA ALA A 13 -15.46 8.89 44.93
C ALA A 13 -14.51 7.75 44.51
N ALA A 14 -15.06 6.55 44.34
CA ALA A 14 -14.34 5.43 43.73
C ALA A 14 -14.15 5.71 42.23
N TRP A 15 -12.95 6.14 41.85
CA TRP A 15 -12.52 6.18 40.46
C TRP A 15 -12.33 4.73 39.98
N ILE A 16 -13.35 4.17 39.32
CA ILE A 16 -13.21 2.93 38.56
C ILE A 16 -12.41 3.28 37.32
N GLY A 17 -11.08 3.18 37.42
CA GLY A 17 -10.21 3.13 36.27
C GLY A 17 -10.57 1.91 35.45
N GLN A 18 -11.30 2.11 34.34
CA GLN A 18 -11.37 1.12 33.29
C GLN A 18 -9.96 0.97 32.72
N ASN A 19 -9.24 -0.03 33.23
CA ASN A 19 -8.09 -0.58 32.54
C ASN A 19 -8.59 -1.12 31.20
N VAL A 20 -8.52 -0.28 30.16
CA VAL A 20 -8.61 -0.73 28.78
C VAL A 20 -7.45 -1.70 28.60
N VAL A 21 -7.78 -2.99 28.63
CA VAL A 21 -6.85 -4.04 28.21
C VAL A 21 -6.57 -3.76 26.75
N VAL A 22 -5.44 -3.11 26.46
CA VAL A 22 -4.93 -2.95 25.11
C VAL A 22 -4.70 -4.35 24.59
N GLY A 23 -5.61 -4.84 23.75
CA GLY A 23 -5.46 -6.13 23.10
C GLY A 23 -4.10 -6.19 22.41
N LYS A 24 -3.40 -7.32 22.58
CA LYS A 24 -2.12 -7.58 21.90
C LYS A 24 -2.31 -7.34 20.38
N GLU A 25 -1.42 -6.56 19.77
CA GLU A 25 -1.47 -6.30 18.33
C GLU A 25 -1.53 -7.61 17.54
N ARG A 26 -2.48 -7.71 16.60
CA ARG A 26 -2.64 -8.91 15.78
C ARG A 26 -1.45 -9.07 14.81
N PRO A 27 -1.00 -10.31 14.55
CA PRO A 27 0.00 -10.61 13.54
C PRO A 27 -0.32 -9.97 12.17
N ILE A 28 0.71 -9.67 11.37
CA ILE A 28 0.56 -9.08 10.03
C ILE A 28 -0.38 -9.93 9.15
N SER A 29 -0.24 -11.26 9.18
CA SER A 29 -1.13 -12.20 8.46
C SER A 29 -2.60 -11.99 8.81
N ASP A 30 -2.89 -11.81 10.10
CA ASP A 30 -4.25 -11.74 10.63
C ASP A 30 -4.87 -10.37 10.33
N ARG A 31 -4.07 -9.30 10.37
CA ARG A 31 -4.48 -7.97 9.91
C ARG A 31 -4.79 -7.97 8.41
N MET A 32 -3.91 -8.55 7.59
CA MET A 32 -4.11 -8.64 6.14
C MET A 32 -5.30 -9.51 5.75
N ALA A 33 -5.57 -10.60 6.49
CA ALA A 33 -6.77 -11.41 6.30
C ALA A 33 -8.04 -10.74 6.88
N GLY A 34 -7.85 -9.87 7.87
CA GLY A 34 -8.90 -9.18 8.63
C GLY A 34 -9.56 -8.01 7.92
N ARG A 35 -8.97 -7.45 6.86
CA ARG A 35 -9.54 -6.33 6.06
C ARG A 35 -10.68 -6.73 5.12
N ASP A 36 -11.63 -5.85 4.92
CA ASP A 36 -12.67 -6.02 3.92
C ASP A 36 -12.23 -5.42 2.57
N PHE A 37 -13.03 -5.65 1.54
CA PHE A 37 -12.74 -5.20 0.18
C PHE A 37 -13.78 -4.18 -0.31
N PRO A 38 -13.40 -3.23 -1.21
CA PRO A 38 -12.07 -3.04 -1.77
C PRO A 38 -11.08 -2.50 -0.75
N SER A 39 -9.81 -2.83 -0.96
CA SER A 39 -8.74 -2.44 -0.07
C SER A 39 -7.82 -1.49 -0.82
N VAL A 40 -7.58 -0.32 -0.22
CA VAL A 40 -6.88 0.80 -0.86
C VAL A 40 -5.55 1.03 -0.14
N PHE A 41 -4.50 1.34 -0.90
CA PHE A 41 -3.20 1.69 -0.32
C PHE A 41 -2.84 3.15 -0.59
N GLN A 42 -1.97 3.71 0.25
CA GLN A 42 -1.39 5.03 0.08
C GLN A 42 0.10 4.93 -0.27
N ALA A 43 0.49 5.54 -1.38
CA ALA A 43 1.87 5.69 -1.82
C ALA A 43 2.35 7.11 -1.53
N TRP A 44 3.01 7.32 -0.39
CA TRP A 44 3.50 8.63 0.10
C TRP A 44 2.42 9.70 0.32
N SER A 45 1.79 10.19 -0.74
CA SER A 45 0.87 11.33 -0.73
C SER A 45 -0.52 10.96 -0.20
N PRO A 46 -1.14 11.79 0.67
CA PRO A 46 -2.49 11.54 1.18
C PRO A 46 -3.58 11.87 0.14
N ALA A 47 -4.81 11.44 0.42
CA ALA A 47 -5.99 11.80 -0.37
C ALA A 47 -6.29 13.31 -0.29
N ASP A 48 -6.43 13.98 -1.44
CA ASP A 48 -6.50 15.45 -1.52
C ASP A 48 -7.90 16.04 -1.33
N ASN A 49 -8.96 15.29 -1.56
CA ASN A 49 -10.34 15.78 -1.52
C ASN A 49 -10.98 15.71 -0.12
N LEU A 50 -10.23 15.25 0.89
CA LEU A 50 -10.68 15.14 2.28
C LEU A 50 -10.12 16.28 3.15
N LYS A 51 -9.99 17.48 2.57
CA LYS A 51 -9.46 18.66 3.27
C LYS A 51 -10.38 19.01 4.44
N GLY A 52 -9.80 19.10 5.64
CA GLY A 52 -10.53 19.41 6.87
C GLY A 52 -10.80 18.20 7.76
N GLU A 53 -10.58 16.98 7.27
CA GLU A 53 -10.54 15.79 8.12
C GLU A 53 -9.20 15.67 8.85
N ASP A 54 -9.21 14.96 9.98
CA ASP A 54 -7.99 14.63 10.72
C ASP A 54 -7.01 13.84 9.82
N PRO A 55 -5.74 14.25 9.69
CA PRO A 55 -4.79 13.59 8.80
C PRO A 55 -4.52 12.11 9.11
N LEU A 56 -4.58 11.70 10.38
CA LEU A 56 -4.45 10.29 10.76
C LEU A 56 -5.71 9.51 10.39
N ALA A 57 -6.91 10.10 10.55
CA ALA A 57 -8.14 9.50 10.08
C ALA A 57 -8.14 9.30 8.56
N VAL A 58 -7.71 10.31 7.78
CA VAL A 58 -7.53 10.19 6.33
C VAL A 58 -6.55 9.08 5.96
N THR A 59 -5.42 9.00 6.68
CA THR A 59 -4.44 7.93 6.47
C THR A 59 -5.04 6.56 6.79
N ALA A 60 -5.78 6.44 7.90
CA ALA A 60 -6.36 5.18 8.37
C ALA A 60 -7.48 4.63 7.47
N ARG A 61 -8.03 5.43 6.55
CA ARG A 61 -8.93 4.92 5.48
C ARG A 61 -8.23 3.91 4.57
N HIS A 62 -6.91 3.96 4.47
CA HIS A 62 -6.11 3.00 3.72
C HIS A 62 -5.77 1.79 4.59
N ASP A 63 -5.75 0.61 3.97
CA ASP A 63 -5.35 -0.64 4.64
C ASP A 63 -3.85 -0.90 4.56
N LEU A 64 -3.14 -0.16 3.71
CA LEU A 64 -1.70 -0.22 3.59
C LEU A 64 -1.14 1.16 3.26
N LEU A 65 -0.06 1.55 3.92
CA LEU A 65 0.66 2.79 3.68
C LEU A 65 2.14 2.48 3.54
N TRP A 66 2.79 3.09 2.55
CA TRP A 66 4.23 3.34 2.65
C TRP A 66 4.59 4.81 2.58
N HIS A 67 5.65 5.14 3.30
CA HIS A 67 6.30 6.44 3.26
C HIS A 67 7.79 6.31 3.61
N GLY A 68 8.58 7.34 3.30
CA GLY A 68 9.92 7.49 3.86
C GLY A 68 9.90 7.58 5.39
N VAL A 69 10.94 7.05 6.04
CA VAL A 69 11.05 6.87 7.50
C VAL A 69 10.68 8.10 8.35
N GLY A 70 10.97 9.31 7.87
CA GLY A 70 10.71 10.55 8.60
C GLY A 70 9.22 10.86 8.82
N TRP A 71 8.34 10.34 7.95
CA TRP A 71 6.89 10.50 8.13
C TRP A 71 6.38 9.73 9.35
N TYR A 72 6.98 8.58 9.63
CA TYR A 72 6.75 7.84 10.86
C TYR A 72 7.42 8.48 12.09
N GLY A 73 7.98 9.69 11.96
CA GLY A 73 8.73 10.37 13.01
C GLY A 73 10.10 9.79 13.31
N LEU A 74 10.57 8.80 12.53
CA LEU A 74 11.85 8.12 12.74
C LEU A 74 13.02 8.98 12.24
N VAL A 75 14.10 9.02 13.02
CA VAL A 75 15.32 9.78 12.72
C VAL A 75 16.52 8.86 12.74
N TRP A 76 17.32 8.88 11.67
CA TRP A 76 18.59 8.16 11.59
C TRP A 76 19.61 8.70 12.59
N ASP A 77 20.41 7.82 13.17
CA ASP A 77 21.44 8.11 14.18
C ASP A 77 22.59 8.99 13.68
N LYS A 78 22.80 9.05 12.35
CA LYS A 78 23.90 9.80 11.73
C LYS A 78 23.43 10.80 10.68
N ARG A 79 24.27 11.83 10.48
CA ARG A 79 24.15 12.80 9.39
C ARG A 79 25.41 12.74 8.50
N PRO A 80 25.27 12.84 7.16
CA PRO A 80 24.01 12.83 6.43
C PRO A 80 23.27 11.49 6.59
N SER A 81 21.95 11.47 6.38
CA SER A 81 21.11 10.32 6.72
C SER A 81 21.45 9.05 5.92
N GLY A 82 22.20 9.17 4.82
CA GLY A 82 22.73 8.04 4.06
C GLY A 82 23.80 7.24 4.77
N LEU A 83 24.34 7.71 5.91
CA LEU A 83 25.31 6.97 6.72
C LEU A 83 24.69 6.28 7.93
N GLY A 84 23.41 6.55 8.23
CA GLY A 84 22.73 5.98 9.40
C GLY A 84 22.42 4.49 9.26
N GLU A 85 22.66 3.73 10.32
CA GLU A 85 22.35 2.30 10.42
C GLU A 85 21.48 1.98 11.65
N ALA A 86 21.28 2.97 12.53
CA ALA A 86 20.39 2.88 13.69
C ALA A 86 19.42 4.06 13.70
N LEU A 87 18.44 4.00 14.59
CA LEU A 87 17.45 5.05 14.78
C LEU A 87 17.61 5.66 16.17
N ASP A 88 17.37 6.97 16.26
CA ASP A 88 17.27 7.67 17.55
C ASP A 88 16.15 7.02 18.39
N PRO A 89 16.44 6.52 19.61
CA PRO A 89 15.45 5.89 20.49
C PRO A 89 14.24 6.78 20.77
N VAL A 90 14.42 8.10 20.90
CA VAL A 90 13.31 9.04 21.14
C VAL A 90 12.39 9.12 19.92
N SER A 91 12.96 9.04 18.72
CA SER A 91 12.20 9.01 17.47
C SER A 91 11.38 7.71 17.32
N ILE A 92 11.89 6.58 17.82
CA ILE A 92 11.19 5.29 17.84
C ILE A 92 9.93 5.38 18.71
N GLU A 93 10.02 5.98 19.89
CA GLU A 93 8.85 6.16 20.77
C GLU A 93 7.75 7.00 20.11
N LYS A 94 8.13 8.08 19.43
CA LYS A 94 7.19 8.90 18.65
C LYS A 94 6.52 8.09 17.54
N GLY A 95 7.30 7.33 16.77
CA GLY A 95 6.76 6.47 15.72
C GLY A 95 5.81 5.40 16.24
N ARG A 96 6.11 4.79 17.40
CA ARG A 96 5.21 3.81 18.04
C ARG A 96 3.88 4.44 18.46
N LYS A 97 3.87 5.70 18.88
CA LYS A 97 2.63 6.45 19.17
C LYS A 97 1.80 6.67 17.90
N ILE A 98 2.44 7.05 16.79
CA ILE A 98 1.76 7.19 15.48
C ILE A 98 1.16 5.84 15.05
N ARG A 99 1.94 4.76 15.13
CA ARG A 99 1.46 3.41 14.83
C ARG A 99 0.25 3.02 15.68
N LYS A 100 0.31 3.25 16.99
CA LYS A 100 -0.78 2.93 17.91
C LYS A 100 -2.06 3.68 17.52
N ALA A 101 -1.96 5.00 17.27
CA ALA A 101 -3.12 5.80 16.86
C ALA A 101 -3.73 5.31 15.52
N LEU A 102 -2.88 4.95 14.55
CA LEU A 102 -3.37 4.40 13.28
C LEU A 102 -4.06 3.04 13.46
N LEU A 103 -3.53 2.16 14.32
CA LEU A 103 -4.14 0.86 14.60
C LEU A 103 -5.44 0.95 15.41
N GLU A 104 -5.62 2.00 16.20
CA GLU A 104 -6.90 2.30 16.87
C GLU A 104 -7.99 2.71 15.85
N LEU A 105 -7.61 3.43 14.80
CA LEU A 105 -8.52 3.86 13.73
C LEU A 105 -8.77 2.77 12.68
N ASN A 106 -7.73 2.05 12.28
CA ASN A 106 -7.80 0.90 11.38
C ASN A 106 -6.97 -0.26 11.96
N PRO A 107 -7.62 -1.21 12.65
CA PRO A 107 -6.94 -2.35 13.26
C PRO A 107 -6.26 -3.30 12.27
N ASN A 108 -6.49 -3.15 10.96
CA ASN A 108 -5.91 -3.96 9.89
C ASN A 108 -4.81 -3.22 9.11
N ILE A 109 -4.54 -1.93 9.36
CA ILE A 109 -3.59 -1.15 8.56
C ILE A 109 -2.18 -1.76 8.62
N ILE A 110 -1.53 -1.83 7.46
CA ILE A 110 -0.15 -2.28 7.29
C ILE A 110 0.75 -1.07 7.00
N LEU A 111 1.83 -0.90 7.78
CA LEU A 111 2.74 0.23 7.66
C LEU A 111 4.07 -0.23 7.06
N ILE A 112 4.58 0.45 6.03
CA ILE A 112 5.77 0.05 5.29
C ILE A 112 6.73 1.24 5.17
N ALA A 113 8.00 1.04 5.52
CA ALA A 113 9.00 2.09 5.34
C ALA A 113 9.73 1.97 4.00
N GLU A 114 9.79 3.05 3.23
CA GLU A 114 10.69 3.11 2.08
C GLU A 114 12.15 3.20 2.55
N ILE A 115 12.99 2.27 2.08
CA ILE A 115 14.43 2.31 2.28
C ILE A 115 15.09 2.75 0.98
N ARG A 116 15.69 3.95 1.00
CA ARG A 116 16.45 4.49 -0.13
C ARG A 116 17.65 3.58 -0.45
N TYR A 117 17.66 3.01 -1.66
CA TYR A 117 18.77 2.19 -2.15
C TYR A 117 19.18 2.47 -3.60
N ARG A 118 18.27 2.93 -4.47
CA ARG A 118 18.58 3.16 -5.89
C ARG A 118 19.24 4.51 -6.13
N ASP A 119 18.62 5.55 -5.61
CA ASP A 119 19.02 6.93 -5.84
C ASP A 119 18.56 7.82 -4.70
N ALA A 120 19.25 8.95 -4.54
CA ALA A 120 18.97 9.90 -3.49
C ALA A 120 19.40 11.32 -3.90
N SER A 121 18.90 12.32 -3.17
CA SER A 121 19.37 13.69 -3.34
C SER A 121 20.83 13.83 -2.89
N ARG A 122 21.54 14.86 -3.40
CA ARG A 122 22.97 15.10 -3.09
C ARG A 122 23.29 15.17 -1.60
N ARG A 123 22.31 15.51 -0.75
CA ARG A 123 22.49 15.63 0.71
C ARG A 123 22.47 14.29 1.45
N PHE A 124 22.23 13.19 0.75
CA PHE A 124 22.11 11.86 1.37
C PHE A 124 23.47 11.30 1.81
N LEU A 125 24.53 11.52 1.05
CA LEU A 125 25.90 11.10 1.36
C LEU A 125 26.88 12.26 1.12
N PRO A 126 28.09 12.23 1.71
CA PRO A 126 29.17 13.14 1.30
C PRO A 126 29.44 13.03 -0.21
N GLU A 127 29.81 14.13 -0.86
CA GLU A 127 29.94 14.21 -2.33
C GLU A 127 30.87 13.15 -2.94
N ASN A 128 31.98 12.85 -2.27
CA ASN A 128 32.98 11.89 -2.72
C ASN A 128 32.80 10.47 -2.14
N HIS A 129 31.65 10.18 -1.53
CA HIS A 129 31.41 8.87 -0.93
C HIS A 129 31.42 7.76 -1.98
N LYS A 130 32.05 6.62 -1.64
CA LYS A 130 32.20 5.45 -2.54
C LYS A 130 30.88 4.77 -2.93
N TRP A 131 29.79 5.11 -2.27
CA TRP A 131 28.46 4.57 -2.55
C TRP A 131 27.66 5.40 -3.54
N TRP A 132 28.22 6.51 -4.04
CA TRP A 132 27.66 7.13 -5.23
C TRP A 132 28.07 6.34 -6.47
N ARG A 133 27.10 5.98 -7.31
CA ARG A 133 27.38 5.31 -8.57
C ARG A 133 28.04 6.27 -9.54
N ARG A 134 29.16 5.85 -10.11
CA ARG A 134 29.89 6.61 -11.12
C ARG A 134 29.86 5.89 -12.46
N ASN A 135 29.81 6.66 -13.55
CA ASN A 135 29.90 6.13 -14.90
C ASN A 135 31.38 5.82 -15.25
N LYS A 136 31.62 5.39 -16.49
CA LYS A 136 32.98 5.04 -16.97
C LYS A 136 33.97 6.21 -16.92
N ASP A 137 33.47 7.45 -16.96
CA ASP A 137 34.26 8.68 -16.89
C ASP A 137 34.43 9.18 -15.43
N ALA A 138 34.14 8.34 -14.44
CA ALA A 138 34.13 8.66 -13.01
C ALA A 138 33.13 9.75 -12.57
N ALA A 139 32.23 10.19 -13.46
CA ALA A 139 31.19 11.16 -13.17
C ALA A 139 30.00 10.52 -12.47
N LEU A 140 29.33 11.28 -11.60
CA LEU A 140 28.13 10.82 -10.88
C LEU A 140 27.02 10.43 -11.87
N THR A 141 26.47 9.24 -11.70
CA THR A 141 25.37 8.76 -12.54
C THR A 141 24.05 9.38 -12.09
N LYS A 142 23.34 10.05 -12.99
CA LYS A 142 22.03 10.63 -12.69
C LYS A 142 21.00 9.54 -12.37
N GLY A 143 20.23 9.73 -11.30
CA GLY A 143 19.08 8.90 -10.97
C GLY A 143 17.97 9.04 -12.01
N TRP A 144 17.75 10.26 -12.49
CA TRP A 144 16.71 10.59 -13.45
C TRP A 144 17.16 11.70 -14.39
N SER A 145 16.46 11.89 -15.50
CA SER A 145 16.84 12.87 -16.54
C SER A 145 16.89 14.31 -16.01
N GLU A 146 16.03 14.69 -15.07
CA GLU A 146 16.00 16.01 -14.46
C GLU A 146 17.16 16.30 -13.51
N GLY A 147 17.98 15.28 -13.17
CA GLY A 147 19.26 15.46 -12.47
C GLY A 147 19.18 15.81 -10.98
N ARG A 148 17.99 15.78 -10.37
CA ARG A 148 17.79 16.06 -8.92
C ARG A 148 18.28 14.93 -8.01
N PHE A 149 18.27 13.70 -8.51
CA PHE A 149 18.72 12.51 -7.79
C PHE A 149 19.97 11.91 -8.45
N ILE A 150 20.86 11.34 -7.64
CA ILE A 150 22.07 10.63 -8.06
C ILE A 150 21.90 9.15 -7.71
N GLN A 151 22.30 8.26 -8.62
CA GLN A 151 22.28 6.83 -8.36
C GLN A 151 23.26 6.45 -7.24
N LEU A 152 22.79 5.57 -6.38
CA LEU A 152 23.56 4.88 -5.36
C LEU A 152 24.09 3.58 -5.97
N ASP A 153 25.28 3.17 -5.55
CA ASP A 153 25.97 2.03 -6.12
C ASP A 153 25.50 0.71 -5.48
N PHE A 154 24.32 0.24 -5.88
CA PHE A 154 23.79 -1.05 -5.44
C PHE A 154 24.57 -2.25 -6.01
N ASP A 155 25.57 -2.05 -6.88
CA ASP A 155 26.52 -3.08 -7.29
C ASP A 155 27.63 -3.27 -6.23
N ASN A 156 27.83 -2.28 -5.36
CA ASN A 156 28.75 -2.36 -4.21
C ASN A 156 28.18 -3.25 -3.09
N ALA A 157 28.92 -4.30 -2.72
CA ALA A 157 28.49 -5.26 -1.69
C ALA A 157 28.33 -4.63 -0.30
N GLU A 158 29.24 -3.74 0.11
CA GLU A 158 29.13 -3.05 1.40
C GLU A 158 27.90 -2.13 1.43
N TYR A 159 27.58 -1.49 0.30
CA TYR A 159 26.37 -0.66 0.22
C TYR A 159 25.10 -1.51 0.35
N ARG A 160 25.06 -2.70 -0.27
CA ARG A 160 23.93 -3.62 -0.09
C ARG A 160 23.77 -4.06 1.36
N GLN A 161 24.86 -4.37 2.05
CA GLN A 161 24.84 -4.68 3.49
C GLN A 161 24.33 -3.49 4.32
N HIS A 162 24.77 -2.27 3.98
CA HIS A 162 24.28 -1.05 4.61
C HIS A 162 22.76 -0.89 4.46
N VAL A 163 22.23 -1.07 3.24
CA VAL A 163 20.77 -1.03 2.98
C VAL A 163 20.02 -2.10 3.79
N ALA A 164 20.57 -3.31 3.88
CA ALA A 164 19.97 -4.38 4.68
C ALA A 164 19.91 -4.05 6.18
N LYS A 165 21.01 -3.50 6.74
CA LYS A 165 21.03 -3.03 8.14
C LYS A 165 19.99 -1.96 8.42
N ARG A 166 19.83 -0.99 7.50
CA ARG A 166 18.80 0.04 7.60
C ARG A 166 17.39 -0.54 7.63
N ALA A 167 17.10 -1.49 6.74
CA ALA A 167 15.83 -2.21 6.75
C ALA A 167 15.61 -2.91 8.10
N GLY A 168 16.65 -3.58 8.60
CA GLY A 168 16.67 -4.20 9.93
C GLY A 168 16.36 -3.23 11.07
N ALA A 169 17.02 -2.08 11.12
CA ALA A 169 16.79 -1.08 12.15
C ALA A 169 15.35 -0.56 12.15
N VAL A 170 14.79 -0.32 10.97
CA VAL A 170 13.44 0.22 10.83
C VAL A 170 12.38 -0.80 11.23
N VAL A 171 12.50 -2.08 10.87
CA VAL A 171 11.53 -3.09 11.36
C VAL A 171 11.70 -3.41 12.85
N LYS A 172 12.95 -3.46 13.36
CA LYS A 172 13.23 -3.69 14.79
C LYS A 172 12.71 -2.57 15.69
N SER A 173 12.48 -1.37 15.13
CA SER A 173 11.82 -0.29 15.85
C SER A 173 10.40 -0.65 16.30
N GLY A 174 9.72 -1.60 15.62
CA GLY A 174 8.31 -1.94 15.87
C GLY A 174 7.32 -0.88 15.37
N VAL A 175 7.77 0.09 14.58
CA VAL A 175 6.91 1.14 14.00
C VAL A 175 6.25 0.69 12.69
N VAL A 176 6.94 -0.13 11.91
CA VAL A 176 6.47 -0.62 10.60
C VAL A 176 6.48 -2.14 10.51
N ASP A 177 5.69 -2.66 9.59
CA ASP A 177 5.46 -4.08 9.30
C ASP A 177 6.41 -4.64 8.23
N GLY A 178 7.13 -3.75 7.54
CA GLY A 178 8.02 -4.14 6.46
C GLY A 178 8.65 -2.94 5.77
N VAL A 179 9.28 -3.22 4.63
CA VAL A 179 10.02 -2.24 3.83
C VAL A 179 9.61 -2.24 2.36
N LEU A 180 9.70 -1.07 1.74
CA LEU A 180 9.59 -0.87 0.29
C LEU A 180 10.99 -0.57 -0.27
N LEU A 181 11.35 -1.28 -1.34
CA LEU A 181 12.52 -1.00 -2.18
C LEU A 181 12.03 -0.52 -3.55
N ASP A 182 12.01 0.79 -3.73
CA ASP A 182 11.44 1.41 -4.92
C ASP A 182 12.29 1.21 -6.20
N TRP A 183 11.63 1.19 -7.34
CA TRP A 183 12.20 1.02 -8.68
C TRP A 183 13.11 -0.22 -8.85
N TRP A 184 12.48 -1.37 -9.08
CA TRP A 184 13.09 -2.69 -9.05
C TRP A 184 13.23 -3.35 -10.43
N ARG A 185 14.29 -4.14 -10.57
CA ARG A 185 14.59 -5.00 -11.71
C ARG A 185 15.12 -6.34 -11.20
N ASP A 186 14.87 -7.40 -11.95
CA ASP A 186 15.27 -8.77 -11.59
C ASP A 186 16.71 -9.07 -12.06
N ASP A 187 17.66 -8.29 -11.55
CA ASP A 187 19.09 -8.36 -11.85
C ASP A 187 19.92 -8.92 -10.69
N ASP A 188 21.19 -9.23 -10.93
CA ASP A 188 22.07 -9.90 -9.96
C ASP A 188 22.27 -9.06 -8.70
N SER A 189 22.54 -7.76 -8.85
CA SER A 189 22.79 -6.87 -7.72
C SER A 189 21.57 -6.71 -6.84
N ARG A 190 20.38 -6.59 -7.43
CA ARG A 190 19.11 -6.51 -6.68
C ARG A 190 18.72 -7.85 -6.07
N LEU A 191 19.02 -8.97 -6.73
CA LEU A 191 18.85 -10.30 -6.15
C LEU A 191 19.68 -10.47 -4.87
N GLU A 192 20.96 -10.12 -4.92
CA GLU A 192 21.83 -10.18 -3.74
C GLU A 192 21.38 -9.19 -2.66
N LEU A 193 20.90 -8.00 -3.05
CA LEU A 193 20.35 -7.03 -2.10
C LEU A 193 19.13 -7.60 -1.37
N VAL A 194 18.14 -8.14 -2.09
CA VAL A 194 16.90 -8.60 -1.44
C VAL A 194 17.12 -9.85 -0.58
N LYS A 195 18.08 -10.70 -0.94
CA LYS A 195 18.53 -11.81 -0.08
C LYS A 195 19.05 -11.30 1.26
N LEU A 196 19.97 -10.32 1.22
CA LEU A 196 20.52 -9.71 2.44
C LEU A 196 19.44 -9.01 3.28
N VAL A 197 18.52 -8.28 2.64
CA VAL A 197 17.40 -7.64 3.33
C VAL A 197 16.51 -8.70 3.99
N ARG A 198 16.13 -9.77 3.27
CA ARG A 198 15.30 -10.85 3.80
C ARG A 198 15.97 -11.54 4.99
N GLU A 199 17.25 -11.90 4.86
CA GLU A 199 18.02 -12.49 5.94
C GLU A 199 18.05 -11.58 7.18
N THR A 200 18.22 -10.27 6.97
CA THR A 200 18.33 -9.30 8.05
C THR A 200 17.01 -9.02 8.78
N ILE A 201 15.89 -8.94 8.05
CA ILE A 201 14.58 -8.62 8.65
C ILE A 201 13.79 -9.87 9.06
N GLY A 202 14.17 -11.05 8.57
CA GLY A 202 13.50 -12.31 8.83
C GLY A 202 12.17 -12.49 8.09
N ASP A 203 11.52 -13.63 8.33
CA ASP A 203 10.33 -14.06 7.56
C ASP A 203 9.02 -13.39 7.97
N LYS A 204 8.99 -12.76 9.15
CA LYS A 204 7.76 -12.15 9.69
C LYS A 204 7.41 -10.82 9.04
N HIS A 205 8.41 -10.11 8.48
CA HIS A 205 8.23 -8.77 7.94
C HIS A 205 8.03 -8.79 6.43
N LEU A 206 7.34 -7.77 5.91
CA LEU A 206 7.05 -7.64 4.49
C LEU A 206 8.22 -7.00 3.73
N ILE A 207 8.45 -7.49 2.51
CA ILE A 207 9.27 -6.79 1.52
C ILE A 207 8.39 -6.52 0.30
N ILE A 208 8.23 -5.24 -0.03
CA ILE A 208 7.56 -4.78 -1.25
C ILE A 208 8.64 -4.21 -2.18
N THR A 209 8.53 -4.50 -3.47
CA THR A 209 9.40 -3.92 -4.51
C THR A 209 8.55 -3.26 -5.59
N ASN A 210 9.06 -2.25 -6.27
CA ASN A 210 8.34 -1.62 -7.41
C ASN A 210 8.92 -2.06 -8.76
N PRO A 211 8.52 -3.21 -9.33
CA PRO A 211 8.92 -3.58 -10.69
C PRO A 211 8.05 -2.93 -11.77
N ASN A 212 7.26 -1.91 -11.43
CA ASN A 212 6.10 -1.46 -12.20
C ASN A 212 5.21 -2.65 -12.55
N ASP A 213 5.15 -3.01 -13.81
CA ASP A 213 4.24 -3.96 -14.40
C ASP A 213 4.95 -5.20 -14.96
N ARG A 214 6.16 -5.50 -14.44
CA ARG A 214 7.02 -6.63 -14.80
C ARG A 214 7.00 -7.71 -13.71
N THR A 215 7.25 -8.95 -14.10
CA THR A 215 7.51 -10.06 -13.17
C THR A 215 8.99 -10.13 -12.80
N THR A 216 9.29 -10.71 -11.64
CA THR A 216 10.66 -10.82 -11.10
C THR A 216 10.90 -12.23 -10.52
N PRO A 217 10.93 -13.27 -11.37
CA PRO A 217 11.00 -14.67 -10.94
C PRO A 217 12.18 -15.00 -10.02
N ARG A 218 13.34 -14.36 -10.19
CA ARG A 218 14.53 -14.64 -9.37
C ARG A 218 14.38 -14.08 -7.96
N THR A 219 13.77 -12.91 -7.82
CA THR A 219 13.57 -12.22 -6.54
C THR A 219 12.27 -12.59 -5.83
N ALA A 220 11.30 -13.18 -6.53
CA ALA A 220 9.99 -13.59 -5.97
C ALA A 220 10.06 -14.42 -4.69
N PRO A 221 10.99 -15.38 -4.51
CA PRO A 221 11.12 -16.14 -3.27
C PRO A 221 11.45 -15.30 -2.03
N TYR A 222 11.83 -14.03 -2.19
CA TYR A 222 12.27 -13.16 -1.10
C TYR A 222 11.28 -12.02 -0.79
N ILE A 223 10.28 -11.78 -1.64
CA ILE A 223 9.38 -10.61 -1.53
C ILE A 223 7.92 -11.03 -1.31
N ASN A 224 7.16 -10.16 -0.66
CA ASN A 224 5.75 -10.38 -0.31
C ASN A 224 4.80 -9.67 -1.28
N GLY A 225 5.25 -8.62 -1.96
CA GLY A 225 4.35 -7.83 -2.79
C GLY A 225 5.07 -7.00 -3.84
N TYR A 226 4.31 -6.63 -4.85
CA TYR A 226 4.69 -5.56 -5.77
C TYR A 226 3.97 -4.26 -5.45
N PHE A 227 4.69 -3.16 -5.55
CA PHE A 227 4.09 -1.89 -5.95
C PHE A 227 4.08 -1.84 -7.48
N MET A 228 2.90 -1.94 -8.08
CA MET A 228 2.72 -1.90 -9.52
C MET A 228 2.30 -0.51 -9.97
N GLU A 229 3.28 0.40 -10.08
CA GLU A 229 3.10 1.73 -10.67
C GLU A 229 2.91 1.60 -12.19
N CYS A 230 1.65 1.47 -12.65
CA CYS A 230 1.32 1.16 -14.03
C CYS A 230 1.14 2.43 -14.89
N TYR A 231 2.25 3.07 -15.21
CA TYR A 231 2.29 4.25 -16.10
C TYR A 231 1.92 3.96 -17.56
N ARG A 232 2.04 2.69 -17.99
CA ARG A 232 1.60 2.21 -19.31
C ARG A 232 0.27 1.52 -19.16
N SER A 233 -0.82 2.27 -19.31
CA SER A 233 -2.20 1.81 -19.11
C SER A 233 -3.17 2.29 -20.21
N LYS A 234 -2.66 2.68 -21.39
CA LYS A 234 -3.46 3.34 -22.43
C LYS A 234 -4.05 2.38 -23.47
N THR A 235 -3.57 1.14 -23.54
CA THR A 235 -3.96 0.18 -24.58
C THR A 235 -4.49 -1.13 -23.98
N PRO A 236 -5.28 -1.93 -24.74
CA PRO A 236 -5.71 -3.25 -24.28
C PRO A 236 -4.54 -4.17 -23.91
N LYS A 237 -3.45 -4.11 -24.68
CA LYS A 237 -2.22 -4.89 -24.43
C LYS A 237 -1.56 -4.50 -23.10
N ASP A 238 -1.60 -3.22 -22.74
CA ASP A 238 -1.12 -2.75 -21.44
C ASP A 238 -1.92 -3.36 -20.29
N TRP A 239 -3.25 -3.29 -20.36
CA TRP A 239 -4.13 -3.86 -19.32
C TRP A 239 -4.01 -5.37 -19.20
N GLN A 240 -3.87 -6.09 -20.33
CA GLN A 240 -3.58 -7.52 -20.33
C GLN A 240 -2.26 -7.85 -19.62
N ARG A 241 -1.21 -7.07 -19.87
CA ARG A 241 0.10 -7.22 -19.23
C ARG A 241 0.03 -6.93 -17.72
N ILE A 242 -0.66 -5.85 -17.32
CA ILE A 242 -0.90 -5.52 -15.91
C ILE A 242 -1.63 -6.67 -15.21
N ALA A 243 -2.73 -7.16 -15.79
CA ALA A 243 -3.50 -8.28 -15.24
C ALA A 243 -2.66 -9.57 -15.14
N ALA A 244 -1.83 -9.86 -16.15
CA ALA A 244 -0.96 -11.03 -16.15
C ALA A 244 0.11 -10.94 -15.05
N THR A 245 0.76 -9.78 -14.88
CA THR A 245 1.75 -9.56 -13.82
C THR A 245 1.10 -9.69 -12.44
N LEU A 246 -0.09 -9.12 -12.25
CA LEU A 246 -0.80 -9.21 -10.97
C LEU A 246 -1.16 -10.67 -10.63
N LYS A 247 -1.74 -11.42 -11.57
CA LYS A 247 -2.05 -12.86 -11.38
C LYS A 247 -0.79 -13.68 -11.12
N TRP A 248 0.30 -13.38 -11.81
CA TRP A 248 1.58 -14.05 -11.58
C TRP A 248 2.07 -13.80 -10.15
N ALA A 249 1.97 -12.56 -9.65
CA ALA A 249 2.39 -12.19 -8.31
C ALA A 249 1.57 -12.89 -7.22
N GLU A 250 0.26 -13.06 -7.44
CA GLU A 250 -0.64 -13.80 -6.55
C GLU A 250 -0.28 -15.27 -6.38
N VAL A 251 0.48 -15.85 -7.32
CA VAL A 251 0.91 -17.26 -7.24
C VAL A 251 2.34 -17.38 -6.74
N ASN A 252 3.24 -16.50 -7.19
CA ASN A 252 4.68 -16.71 -7.07
C ASN A 252 5.33 -15.96 -5.91
N LEU A 253 4.70 -14.90 -5.36
CA LEU A 253 5.29 -14.15 -4.24
C LEU A 253 5.04 -14.84 -2.89
N ARG A 254 5.87 -14.51 -1.89
CA ARG A 254 5.75 -15.03 -0.52
C ARG A 254 4.44 -14.59 0.13
N GLN A 255 3.93 -15.46 1.00
CA GLN A 255 2.84 -15.10 1.92
C GLN A 255 3.39 -14.38 3.18
N PRO A 256 2.60 -13.51 3.83
CA PRO A 256 1.34 -12.97 3.33
C PRO A 256 1.59 -12.01 2.15
N ARG A 257 0.71 -12.03 1.14
CA ARG A 257 0.90 -11.28 -0.13
C ARG A 257 0.34 -9.88 -0.08
N ALA A 258 1.13 -8.89 -0.50
CA ALA A 258 0.81 -7.46 -0.45
C ALA A 258 0.96 -6.77 -1.83
N ASN A 259 0.29 -7.29 -2.85
CA ASN A 259 0.33 -6.70 -4.20
C ASN A 259 -0.51 -5.42 -4.25
N CYS A 260 0.08 -4.32 -4.73
CA CYS A 260 -0.50 -2.98 -4.73
C CYS A 260 -0.56 -2.48 -6.17
N LEU A 261 -1.76 -2.47 -6.76
CA LEU A 261 -1.98 -2.06 -8.14
C LEU A 261 -2.31 -0.55 -8.21
N GLU A 262 -1.43 0.23 -8.83
CA GLU A 262 -1.70 1.63 -9.14
C GLU A 262 -1.86 1.82 -10.65
N SER A 263 -2.84 2.62 -11.06
CA SER A 263 -2.92 3.15 -12.42
C SER A 263 -3.07 4.66 -12.39
N TRP A 264 -2.47 5.33 -13.35
CA TRP A 264 -2.66 6.77 -13.53
C TRP A 264 -3.90 7.08 -14.35
N PHE A 265 -4.52 8.23 -14.07
CA PHE A 265 -5.55 8.76 -14.95
C PHE A 265 -5.00 9.03 -16.36
N HIS A 266 -5.90 9.09 -17.35
CA HIS A 266 -5.52 9.44 -18.73
C HIS A 266 -5.72 10.92 -19.01
N ASN A 267 -6.84 11.48 -18.52
CA ASN A 267 -7.19 12.89 -18.66
C ASN A 267 -7.28 13.59 -17.31
N SER A 268 -7.97 12.98 -16.32
CA SER A 268 -8.13 13.57 -14.99
C SER A 268 -8.58 12.55 -13.95
N ARG A 269 -8.58 12.97 -12.68
CA ARG A 269 -9.19 12.21 -11.58
C ARG A 269 -10.68 11.89 -11.77
N GLN A 270 -11.36 12.48 -12.77
CA GLN A 270 -12.74 12.19 -13.16
C GLN A 270 -12.87 11.09 -14.22
N ASP A 271 -11.78 10.42 -14.61
CA ASP A 271 -11.82 9.19 -15.42
C ASP A 271 -12.35 8.02 -14.56
N LEU A 272 -13.60 8.13 -14.08
CA LEU A 272 -14.17 7.23 -13.08
C LEU A 272 -14.29 5.79 -13.59
N ASN A 273 -14.46 5.61 -14.91
CA ASN A 273 -14.45 4.28 -15.51
C ASN A 273 -13.06 3.62 -15.39
N LEU A 274 -11.98 4.40 -15.48
CA LEU A 274 -10.63 3.90 -15.30
C LEU A 274 -10.35 3.58 -13.84
N MET A 275 -10.74 4.45 -12.91
CA MET A 275 -10.67 4.20 -11.47
C MET A 275 -11.38 2.90 -11.08
N ARG A 276 -12.60 2.71 -11.58
CA ARG A 276 -13.38 1.48 -11.33
C ARG A 276 -12.78 0.27 -12.02
N ALA A 277 -12.26 0.41 -13.24
CA ALA A 277 -11.54 -0.66 -13.94
C ALA A 277 -10.32 -1.13 -13.14
N THR A 278 -9.53 -0.22 -12.57
CA THR A 278 -8.36 -0.54 -11.74
C THR A 278 -8.77 -1.25 -10.46
N THR A 279 -9.79 -0.71 -9.78
CA THR A 279 -10.34 -1.30 -8.56
C THR A 279 -10.87 -2.72 -8.83
N ALA A 280 -11.69 -2.90 -9.86
CA ALA A 280 -12.26 -4.19 -10.23
C ALA A 280 -11.22 -5.19 -10.75
N LEU A 281 -10.18 -4.74 -11.47
CA LEU A 281 -9.08 -5.60 -11.86
C LEU A 281 -8.36 -6.16 -10.63
N SER A 282 -8.05 -5.29 -9.65
CA SER A 282 -7.45 -5.72 -8.38
C SER A 282 -8.34 -6.75 -7.67
N LEU A 283 -9.62 -6.42 -7.48
CA LEU A 283 -10.60 -7.30 -6.82
C LEU A 283 -10.73 -8.67 -7.48
N THR A 284 -10.79 -8.71 -8.81
CA THR A 284 -11.08 -9.94 -9.56
C THR A 284 -9.84 -10.80 -9.81
N SER A 285 -8.64 -10.21 -9.80
CA SER A 285 -7.40 -10.91 -10.14
C SER A 285 -6.44 -11.05 -8.97
N SER A 286 -6.75 -10.49 -7.79
CA SER A 286 -5.87 -10.46 -6.64
C SER A 286 -6.64 -10.26 -5.32
N ASN A 287 -6.00 -10.59 -4.21
CA ASN A 287 -6.43 -10.17 -2.88
C ASN A 287 -5.72 -8.88 -2.45
N GLY A 288 -5.10 -8.16 -3.36
CA GLY A 288 -4.19 -7.05 -3.10
C GLY A 288 -4.87 -5.74 -2.72
N TYR A 289 -4.22 -4.66 -3.08
CA TYR A 289 -4.64 -3.28 -2.84
C TYR A 289 -4.75 -2.57 -4.18
N CYS A 290 -5.58 -1.53 -4.27
CA CYS A 290 -5.68 -0.68 -5.46
C CYS A 290 -5.43 0.79 -5.12
N LEU A 291 -4.97 1.54 -6.12
CA LEU A 291 -4.86 3.00 -6.09
C LEU A 291 -5.11 3.55 -7.50
N PHE A 292 -5.79 4.69 -7.57
CA PHE A 292 -5.97 5.45 -8.80
C PHE A 292 -5.48 6.89 -8.56
N SER A 293 -4.46 7.29 -9.29
CA SER A 293 -3.64 8.45 -8.93
C SER A 293 -3.25 9.31 -10.13
N ASP A 294 -2.57 10.41 -9.80
CA ASP A 294 -1.97 11.33 -10.74
C ASP A 294 -0.76 10.71 -11.45
N PRO A 295 -0.52 11.05 -12.73
CA PRO A 295 0.73 10.73 -13.40
C PRO A 295 1.88 11.60 -12.88
N ASN A 296 3.07 11.01 -12.70
CA ASN A 296 4.27 11.71 -12.17
C ASN A 296 4.76 12.93 -12.99
N PRO A 297 4.57 13.05 -14.32
CA PRO A 297 5.03 14.22 -15.08
C PRO A 297 4.31 15.55 -14.78
N LEU A 298 3.48 15.62 -13.73
CA LEU A 298 2.78 16.84 -13.33
C LEU A 298 3.67 17.73 -12.46
N PRO A 299 3.45 19.07 -12.45
CA PRO A 299 4.16 19.98 -11.55
C PRO A 299 3.77 19.79 -10.08
N THR A 300 2.70 19.05 -9.80
CA THR A 300 2.25 18.66 -8.47
C THR A 300 3.05 17.45 -7.96
N GLY A 301 3.06 17.22 -6.64
CA GLY A 301 3.72 16.03 -6.07
C GLY A 301 3.21 14.71 -6.66
N ASP A 302 4.06 13.67 -6.57
CA ASP A 302 3.79 12.33 -7.10
C ASP A 302 2.69 11.58 -6.33
N HIS A 303 2.04 10.60 -6.97
CA HIS A 303 1.07 9.66 -6.37
C HIS A 303 -0.12 10.29 -5.64
N ARG A 304 -0.41 11.56 -5.91
CA ARG A 304 -1.58 12.22 -5.36
C ARG A 304 -2.86 11.58 -5.90
N HIS A 305 -3.89 11.55 -5.08
CA HIS A 305 -5.14 10.90 -5.43
C HIS A 305 -6.31 11.54 -4.67
N ASN A 306 -7.53 11.17 -5.06
CA ASN A 306 -8.74 11.41 -4.28
C ASN A 306 -9.14 10.12 -3.58
N TRP A 307 -9.86 10.24 -2.48
CA TRP A 307 -10.71 9.17 -1.98
C TRP A 307 -12.01 9.14 -2.79
N TYR A 308 -12.38 7.97 -3.32
CA TYR A 308 -13.58 7.79 -4.12
C TYR A 308 -14.66 7.06 -3.32
N PRO A 309 -15.91 7.54 -3.27
CA PRO A 309 -17.01 6.83 -2.58
C PRO A 309 -17.22 5.38 -3.05
N PHE A 310 -16.79 5.06 -4.28
CA PHE A 310 -16.77 3.69 -4.80
C PHE A 310 -15.95 2.73 -3.90
N TRP A 311 -14.89 3.22 -3.26
CA TRP A 311 -14.04 2.45 -2.35
C TRP A 311 -14.68 2.20 -0.98
N ASP A 312 -15.75 2.93 -0.61
CA ASP A 312 -16.49 2.69 0.64
C ASP A 312 -17.43 1.47 0.54
N SER A 313 -17.48 0.81 -0.62
CA SER A 313 -18.35 -0.35 -0.88
C SER A 313 -17.88 -1.58 -0.10
N ASN A 314 -18.61 -2.00 0.95
CA ASN A 314 -18.21 -3.19 1.71
C ASN A 314 -18.59 -4.50 0.98
N LEU A 315 -17.67 -5.07 0.20
CA LEU A 315 -17.79 -6.42 -0.39
C LEU A 315 -17.60 -7.54 0.63
N GLY A 316 -16.95 -7.28 1.77
CA GLY A 316 -16.52 -8.29 2.72
C GLY A 316 -15.38 -9.16 2.15
N LYS A 317 -15.32 -10.44 2.54
CA LYS A 317 -14.27 -11.37 2.13
C LYS A 317 -14.56 -12.03 0.78
N PRO A 318 -13.54 -12.33 -0.05
CA PRO A 318 -13.72 -13.14 -1.23
C PRO A 318 -14.14 -14.56 -0.85
N THR A 319 -15.11 -15.12 -1.56
CA THR A 319 -15.61 -16.49 -1.34
C THR A 319 -15.21 -17.47 -2.45
N ALA A 320 -14.68 -16.93 -3.55
CA ALA A 320 -14.21 -17.70 -4.70
C ALA A 320 -13.09 -16.95 -5.44
N PRO A 321 -12.27 -17.64 -6.26
CA PRO A 321 -11.39 -16.98 -7.22
C PRO A 321 -12.21 -16.24 -8.30
N GLY A 322 -11.55 -15.31 -9.01
CA GLY A 322 -12.15 -14.65 -10.17
C GLY A 322 -12.28 -15.61 -11.36
N VAL A 323 -13.38 -15.52 -12.09
CA VAL A 323 -13.71 -16.36 -13.24
C VAL A 323 -13.96 -15.51 -14.47
N THR A 324 -13.33 -15.86 -15.58
CA THR A 324 -13.63 -15.27 -16.90
C THR A 324 -14.93 -15.85 -17.44
N ILE A 325 -15.84 -14.98 -17.86
CA ILE A 325 -17.15 -15.33 -18.40
C ILE A 325 -17.09 -15.26 -19.94
N PRO A 326 -17.91 -16.04 -20.68
CA PRO A 326 -17.90 -16.01 -22.16
C PRO A 326 -18.14 -14.63 -22.79
N ASP A 327 -18.70 -13.67 -22.05
CA ASP A 327 -18.89 -12.28 -22.47
C ASP A 327 -17.60 -11.42 -22.39
N GLY A 328 -16.47 -12.02 -21.96
CA GLY A 328 -15.17 -11.38 -21.81
C GLY A 328 -14.96 -10.70 -20.45
N THR A 329 -15.98 -10.61 -19.60
CA THR A 329 -15.82 -10.07 -18.24
C THR A 329 -15.12 -11.04 -17.31
N ILE A 330 -14.55 -10.51 -16.24
CA ILE A 330 -14.07 -11.30 -15.10
C ILE A 330 -14.97 -10.98 -13.91
N ARG A 331 -15.48 -12.01 -13.23
CA ARG A 331 -16.36 -11.86 -12.07
C ARG A 331 -15.77 -12.56 -10.87
N ARG A 332 -15.89 -11.97 -9.69
CA ARG A 332 -15.46 -12.60 -8.43
C ARG A 332 -16.49 -12.40 -7.34
N GLN A 333 -16.79 -13.49 -6.63
CA GLN A 333 -17.75 -13.50 -5.54
C GLN A 333 -17.10 -13.11 -4.21
N PHE A 334 -17.83 -12.30 -3.45
CA PHE A 334 -17.52 -11.91 -2.09
C PHE A 334 -18.75 -12.13 -1.20
N ALA A 335 -18.54 -12.06 0.12
CA ALA A 335 -19.58 -12.25 1.12
C ALA A 335 -20.82 -11.37 0.84
N ASN A 336 -20.60 -10.08 0.56
CA ASN A 336 -21.66 -9.08 0.43
C ASN A 336 -21.99 -8.71 -1.02
N GLY A 337 -21.33 -9.29 -2.02
CA GLY A 337 -21.55 -8.88 -3.41
C GLY A 337 -20.66 -9.57 -4.42
N THR A 338 -20.63 -9.00 -5.62
CA THR A 338 -19.83 -9.48 -6.73
C THR A 338 -19.06 -8.30 -7.34
N ALA A 339 -17.75 -8.44 -7.51
CA ALA A 339 -16.96 -7.51 -8.31
C ALA A 339 -16.92 -8.00 -9.77
N VAL A 340 -17.10 -7.08 -10.72
CA VAL A 340 -17.03 -7.37 -12.15
C VAL A 340 -16.08 -6.40 -12.82
N TYR A 341 -15.11 -6.94 -13.56
CA TYR A 341 -14.18 -6.18 -14.38
C TYR A 341 -14.52 -6.41 -15.86
N ASN A 342 -14.70 -5.33 -16.62
CA ASN A 342 -14.87 -5.37 -18.06
C ASN A 342 -13.59 -4.86 -18.76
N PRO A 343 -12.77 -5.76 -19.33
CA PRO A 343 -11.46 -5.40 -19.89
C PRO A 343 -11.53 -4.34 -20.98
N MET A 344 -10.45 -3.57 -21.12
CA MET A 344 -10.31 -2.57 -22.19
C MET A 344 -10.44 -3.22 -23.57
N ALA A 345 -11.18 -2.55 -24.47
CA ALA A 345 -11.55 -3.02 -25.81
C ALA A 345 -12.49 -4.24 -25.86
N ASN A 346 -13.07 -4.65 -24.73
CA ASN A 346 -14.27 -5.49 -24.76
C ASN A 346 -15.50 -4.66 -25.17
N LYS A 347 -16.61 -5.33 -25.48
CA LYS A 347 -17.90 -4.68 -25.71
C LYS A 347 -18.58 -4.25 -24.41
N THR A 348 -19.54 -3.35 -24.52
CA THR A 348 -20.53 -3.13 -23.44
C THR A 348 -21.30 -4.43 -23.22
N VAL A 349 -21.49 -4.83 -21.97
CA VAL A 349 -22.18 -6.07 -21.59
C VAL A 349 -23.35 -5.80 -20.66
N THR A 350 -24.28 -6.76 -20.60
CA THR A 350 -25.36 -6.79 -19.62
C THR A 350 -25.05 -7.83 -18.56
N ILE A 351 -24.85 -7.39 -17.32
CA ILE A 351 -24.63 -8.23 -16.15
C ILE A 351 -25.99 -8.58 -15.56
N ILE A 352 -26.34 -9.87 -15.56
CA ILE A 352 -27.59 -10.39 -15.02
C ILE A 352 -27.32 -11.16 -13.73
N PHE A 353 -28.14 -10.92 -12.72
CA PHE A 353 -28.15 -11.63 -11.44
C PHE A 353 -29.54 -12.21 -11.15
N ASP A 354 -29.59 -13.34 -10.46
CA ASP A 354 -30.86 -13.98 -10.08
C ASP A 354 -31.66 -13.14 -9.07
N GLN A 355 -30.96 -12.30 -8.32
CA GLN A 355 -31.48 -11.41 -7.29
C GLN A 355 -31.10 -9.96 -7.59
N THR A 356 -31.92 -9.02 -7.13
CA THR A 356 -31.62 -7.58 -7.25
C THR A 356 -30.29 -7.26 -6.56
N ARG A 357 -29.45 -6.48 -7.23
CA ARG A 357 -28.18 -5.95 -6.72
C ARG A 357 -28.13 -4.44 -6.88
N THR A 358 -27.37 -3.80 -6.00
CA THR A 358 -27.08 -2.37 -6.07
C THR A 358 -25.72 -2.16 -6.69
N SER A 359 -25.66 -1.43 -7.81
CA SER A 359 -24.40 -1.00 -8.43
C SER A 359 -23.75 0.09 -7.57
N ALA A 360 -22.50 -0.12 -7.14
CA ALA A 360 -21.74 0.91 -6.42
C ALA A 360 -21.41 2.12 -7.31
N ALA A 361 -21.26 1.90 -8.62
CA ALA A 361 -20.97 2.98 -9.56
C ALA A 361 -22.17 3.92 -9.79
N THR A 362 -23.40 3.41 -9.76
CA THR A 362 -24.61 4.15 -10.20
C THR A 362 -25.69 4.27 -9.13
N GLY A 363 -25.61 3.51 -8.04
CA GLY A 363 -26.68 3.38 -7.04
C GLY A 363 -27.91 2.60 -7.54
N LYS A 364 -27.94 2.17 -8.82
CA LYS A 364 -29.09 1.49 -9.40
C LYS A 364 -29.29 0.12 -8.76
N GLU A 365 -30.52 -0.14 -8.31
CA GLU A 365 -30.99 -1.45 -7.88
C GLU A 365 -31.66 -2.18 -9.05
N SER A 366 -31.11 -3.31 -9.48
CA SER A 366 -31.71 -4.12 -10.54
C SER A 366 -31.22 -5.56 -10.52
N LYS A 367 -31.87 -6.42 -11.28
CA LYS A 367 -31.31 -7.73 -11.67
C LYS A 367 -30.42 -7.62 -12.91
N SER A 368 -30.51 -6.50 -13.65
CA SER A 368 -29.83 -6.29 -14.92
C SER A 368 -29.10 -4.94 -14.94
N HIS A 369 -27.79 -4.99 -15.18
CA HIS A 369 -26.91 -3.82 -15.20
C HIS A 369 -26.12 -3.76 -16.49
N THR A 370 -25.98 -2.56 -17.05
CA THR A 370 -25.11 -2.33 -18.22
C THR A 370 -23.72 -1.92 -17.74
N LEU A 371 -22.68 -2.59 -18.24
CA LEU A 371 -21.29 -2.30 -17.91
C LEU A 371 -20.49 -2.00 -19.19
N LYS A 372 -19.94 -0.79 -19.27
CA LYS A 372 -19.12 -0.32 -20.41
C LYS A 372 -17.70 -0.90 -20.35
N SER A 373 -16.88 -0.61 -21.37
CA SER A 373 -15.45 -0.96 -21.41
C SER A 373 -14.60 0.27 -21.80
N PRO A 374 -13.40 0.45 -21.21
CA PRO A 374 -12.93 -0.20 -19.99
C PRO A 374 -13.73 0.33 -18.79
N ASP A 375 -14.21 -0.56 -17.93
CA ASP A 375 -14.88 -0.19 -16.69
C ASP A 375 -14.86 -1.37 -15.69
N GLY A 376 -15.32 -1.10 -14.48
CA GLY A 376 -15.60 -2.10 -13.46
C GLY A 376 -16.78 -1.67 -12.60
N ASP A 377 -17.36 -2.61 -11.87
CA ASP A 377 -18.39 -2.28 -10.89
C ASP A 377 -18.41 -3.30 -9.74
N ILE A 378 -19.03 -2.88 -8.65
CA ILE A 378 -19.30 -3.67 -7.46
C ILE A 378 -20.82 -3.78 -7.33
N TYR A 379 -21.34 -5.00 -7.35
CA TYR A 379 -22.78 -5.27 -7.25
C TYR A 379 -23.10 -5.87 -5.88
N LEU A 380 -23.59 -5.03 -4.98
CA LEU A 380 -23.89 -5.38 -3.59
C LEU A 380 -25.21 -6.15 -3.49
N LYS A 381 -25.24 -7.16 -2.61
CA LYS A 381 -26.48 -7.80 -2.17
C LYS A 381 -27.30 -6.79 -1.37
N ALA A 382 -28.62 -6.93 -1.38
CA ALA A 382 -29.46 -6.24 -0.41
C ALA A 382 -28.96 -6.57 0.99
N LYS A 383 -28.86 -5.56 1.87
CA LYS A 383 -28.57 -5.81 3.28
C LYS A 383 -29.68 -6.71 3.84
N SER A 384 -29.32 -7.85 4.41
CA SER A 384 -30.24 -8.62 5.24
C SER A 384 -30.77 -7.69 6.33
N LYS A 385 -32.09 -7.49 6.35
CA LYS A 385 -32.78 -6.68 7.36
C LYS A 385 -32.61 -7.28 8.75
#